data_AF-A0A931PES6-F1
#
_entry.id   AF-A0A931PES6-F1
#
_cell.length_a   1.000
_cell.length_b   1.000
_cell.length_c   1.000
_cell.angle_alpha   90.00
_cell.angle_beta   90.00
_cell.angle_gamma   90.00
#
_symmetry.space_group_name_H-M   'P 1'
#
loop_
_entity.id
_entity.type
_entity.pdbx_description
1 polymer ?
#
loop_
_entity_poly.entity_id
_entity_poly.type
_entity_poly.pdbx_seq_one_letter_code
_entity_poly.pdbx_strand_id
1 'polypeptide(L)'
;MALAANKSTETVRPTFRSTAAPLAIAAASALALAACGGENASAPSTAADTDYQETLMTRLLDAAPGDVIDIPAGRFMFDRSLSLAVDGVTIRGAGMDKTILSFKDQVAGAEGLLVTASDFTIEDLAIEDTKGDALKVNEGENIVIRRVRTEWTGGPKTENGAYGIYPVQTTNVLLEGNVAIGASDAGIYVGQSRNVIVRNNRAEQNVAGIEIENTFDADVYGNVATGNTGGILVFNMPNLSQPGARTRVFDNDISDNNLKNFAVKGTAVASVPAGSGVVINSNDQVEIFENEIRRNKTANVIIASVYSSGLSQDGMSDDFDAYPEAIYVYDNDMGEGGGNPDGLELQALKMLKFGPTGSFPDVLWDGFVDPAKAVDGALPPAQKICVRNGDAKVLNVDAPNQFANPSVASAPFDCELPRLPAVQLPEKLAEL
;
A
#
# COMPACT_ATOMS: atom_id res chain seq x y z
N MET A 1 19.34 -35.98 -39.72
CA MET A 1 20.52 -35.18 -40.14
C MET A 1 21.09 -34.54 -38.87
N ALA A 2 21.91 -35.22 -38.07
CA ALA A 2 23.32 -35.57 -38.31
C ALA A 2 24.18 -34.34 -38.60
N LEU A 3 24.88 -33.82 -37.57
CA LEU A 3 26.35 -33.84 -37.50
C LEU A 3 26.83 -33.28 -36.16
N ALA A 4 27.59 -34.13 -35.45
CA ALA A 4 28.40 -33.81 -34.30
C ALA A 4 29.82 -33.40 -34.76
N ALA A 5 30.53 -32.59 -33.96
CA ALA A 5 31.98 -32.72 -33.83
C ALA A 5 32.50 -32.04 -32.55
N ASN A 6 33.24 -32.86 -31.82
CA ASN A 6 33.95 -32.71 -30.56
C ASN A 6 35.30 -31.98 -30.74
N LYS A 7 35.84 -31.33 -29.69
CA LYS A 7 37.26 -31.47 -29.27
C LYS A 7 37.57 -30.72 -27.97
N SER A 8 38.36 -31.43 -27.17
CA SER A 8 38.87 -31.18 -25.82
C SER A 8 40.33 -30.71 -25.82
N THR A 9 40.90 -30.53 -24.61
CA THR A 9 42.32 -30.33 -24.19
C THR A 9 42.75 -28.86 -24.07
N GLU A 10 43.54 -28.38 -23.09
CA GLU A 10 44.35 -29.00 -22.03
C GLU A 10 44.73 -27.94 -20.96
N THR A 11 45.11 -28.42 -19.77
CA THR A 11 45.58 -27.73 -18.56
C THR A 11 47.01 -27.21 -18.62
N VAL A 12 47.32 -26.05 -17.99
CA VAL A 12 48.64 -25.77 -17.39
C VAL A 12 48.53 -24.86 -16.15
N ARG A 13 49.00 -25.34 -14.99
CA ARG A 13 49.42 -24.54 -13.82
C ARG A 13 50.92 -24.24 -13.92
N PRO A 14 51.42 -23.22 -13.21
CA PRO A 14 52.66 -23.41 -12.49
C PRO A 14 52.56 -23.05 -10.99
N THR A 15 53.14 -23.94 -10.19
CA THR A 15 53.55 -23.79 -8.79
C THR A 15 55.00 -23.28 -8.70
N PHE A 16 55.40 -22.69 -7.57
CA PHE A 16 56.64 -22.93 -6.77
C PHE A 16 56.72 -21.80 -5.71
N ARG A 17 56.50 -22.06 -4.40
CA ARG A 17 57.47 -22.50 -3.35
C ARG A 17 58.60 -21.46 -3.14
N SER A 18 59.10 -21.12 -1.95
CA SER A 18 59.05 -21.68 -0.58
C SER A 18 59.95 -20.80 0.31
N THR A 19 59.95 -21.06 1.63
CA THR A 19 60.96 -20.78 2.68
C THR A 19 60.68 -19.55 3.55
N ALA A 20 60.81 -19.57 4.88
CA ALA A 20 60.96 -20.61 5.91
C ALA A 20 60.74 -19.92 7.28
N ALA A 21 60.23 -20.67 8.26
CA ALA A 21 60.15 -20.31 9.69
C ALA A 21 61.55 -20.38 10.37
N PRO A 22 61.75 -20.30 11.72
CA PRO A 22 60.81 -20.03 12.83
C PRO A 22 61.38 -19.08 13.93
N LEU A 23 60.56 -18.66 14.91
CA LEU A 23 61.01 -18.59 16.32
C LEU A 23 59.80 -18.53 17.26
N ALA A 24 59.78 -19.43 18.23
CA ALA A 24 58.79 -19.54 19.29
C ALA A 24 59.24 -18.77 20.55
N ILE A 25 58.34 -18.03 21.20
CA ILE A 25 58.37 -17.78 22.65
C ILE A 25 56.93 -17.80 23.16
N ALA A 26 56.70 -18.63 24.16
CA ALA A 26 55.46 -18.81 24.90
C ALA A 26 55.27 -17.71 25.96
N ALA A 27 54.02 -17.30 26.20
CA ALA A 27 53.55 -16.88 27.51
C ALA A 27 52.03 -17.02 27.58
N ALA A 28 51.57 -17.84 28.52
CA ALA A 28 50.18 -18.09 28.85
C ALA A 28 49.55 -16.89 29.58
N SER A 29 48.26 -16.64 29.33
CA SER A 29 47.35 -16.00 30.29
C SER A 29 45.92 -16.36 29.91
N ALA A 30 45.25 -17.05 30.82
CA ALA A 30 43.87 -17.50 30.69
C ALA A 30 42.89 -16.34 30.87
N LEU A 31 41.91 -16.24 29.97
CA LEU A 31 40.59 -15.69 30.30
C LEU A 31 39.52 -16.57 29.66
N ALA A 32 38.65 -17.10 30.50
CA ALA A 32 37.48 -17.87 30.12
C ALA A 32 36.41 -16.96 29.52
N LEU A 33 35.90 -17.32 28.35
CA LEU A 33 34.57 -16.93 27.87
C LEU A 33 33.95 -18.17 27.21
N ALA A 34 33.07 -18.82 27.96
CA ALA A 34 32.07 -19.70 27.40
C ALA A 34 31.01 -18.83 26.71
N ALA A 35 30.88 -18.97 25.40
CA ALA A 35 29.69 -18.56 24.66
C ALA A 35 29.48 -19.60 23.57
N CYS A 36 28.67 -20.61 23.91
CA CYS A 36 28.14 -21.57 22.95
C CYS A 36 27.24 -20.82 21.96
N GLY A 37 27.35 -21.19 20.68
CA GLY A 37 26.43 -20.74 19.65
C GLY A 37 24.99 -21.06 20.03
N GLY A 38 24.14 -20.05 19.91
CA GLY A 38 22.69 -20.20 19.89
C GLY A 38 22.24 -20.12 18.45
N GLU A 39 21.94 -21.27 17.85
CA GLU A 39 20.98 -21.36 16.76
C GLU A 39 19.66 -20.74 17.25
N ASN A 40 19.06 -19.87 16.45
CA ASN A 40 17.68 -19.43 16.64
C ASN A 40 16.76 -20.64 16.42
N ALA A 41 16.61 -21.46 17.45
CA ALA A 41 15.58 -22.46 17.54
C ALA A 41 14.25 -21.74 17.77
N SER A 42 13.39 -21.77 16.75
CA SER A 42 11.96 -21.55 16.89
C SER A 42 11.44 -22.37 18.07
N ALA A 43 10.97 -21.70 19.13
CA ALA A 43 10.40 -22.35 20.29
C ALA A 43 9.20 -23.22 19.86
N PRO A 44 8.99 -24.41 20.45
CA PRO A 44 7.80 -25.21 20.18
C PRO A 44 6.57 -24.48 20.70
N SER A 45 5.50 -24.44 19.88
CA SER A 45 4.16 -24.02 20.28
C SER A 45 3.74 -24.78 21.54
N THR A 46 3.58 -24.07 22.65
CA THR A 46 3.20 -24.70 23.92
C THR A 46 1.69 -24.78 24.02
N ALA A 47 1.15 -25.79 24.69
CA ALA A 47 -0.29 -26.00 24.86
C ALA A 47 -1.07 -24.80 25.45
N ALA A 48 -0.38 -23.81 26.02
CA ALA A 48 -0.95 -22.54 26.45
C ALA A 48 -1.47 -21.66 25.28
N ASP A 49 -1.01 -21.91 24.06
CA ASP A 49 -1.28 -21.06 22.89
C ASP A 49 -2.66 -21.29 22.26
N THR A 50 -3.25 -22.49 22.40
CA THR A 50 -4.61 -22.82 21.93
C THR A 50 -5.71 -22.48 22.94
N ASP A 51 -5.43 -22.57 24.25
CA ASP A 51 -6.42 -22.25 25.30
C ASP A 51 -6.86 -20.78 25.25
N TYR A 52 -5.96 -19.89 24.79
CA TYR A 52 -6.28 -18.48 24.65
C TYR A 52 -7.24 -18.19 23.49
N GLN A 53 -7.23 -19.01 22.42
CA GLN A 53 -8.19 -18.87 21.33
C GLN A 53 -9.61 -18.98 21.86
N GLU A 54 -9.91 -20.06 22.61
CA GLU A 54 -11.24 -20.26 23.20
C GLU A 54 -11.60 -19.10 24.14
N THR A 55 -10.66 -18.66 24.97
CA THR A 55 -10.84 -17.53 25.88
C THR A 55 -11.23 -16.25 25.15
N LEU A 56 -10.48 -15.86 24.10
CA LEU A 56 -10.75 -14.63 23.35
C LEU A 56 -12.05 -14.73 22.56
N MET A 57 -12.30 -15.88 21.90
CA MET A 57 -13.54 -16.10 21.18
C MET A 57 -14.77 -15.98 22.08
N THR A 58 -14.74 -16.58 23.28
CA THR A 58 -15.83 -16.44 24.26
C THR A 58 -16.02 -14.98 24.67
N ARG A 59 -14.94 -14.23 24.93
CA ARG A 59 -15.05 -12.81 25.28
C ARG A 59 -15.63 -11.95 24.17
N LEU A 60 -15.30 -12.24 22.91
CA LEU A 60 -15.87 -11.55 21.75
C LEU A 60 -17.36 -11.88 21.56
N LEU A 61 -17.76 -13.13 21.83
CA LEU A 61 -19.16 -13.58 21.76
C LEU A 61 -20.03 -12.99 22.89
N ASP A 62 -19.47 -12.88 24.09
CA ASP A 62 -20.19 -12.40 25.28
C ASP A 62 -20.11 -10.88 25.46
N ALA A 63 -19.43 -10.16 24.56
CA ALA A 63 -19.22 -8.73 24.64
C ALA A 63 -20.54 -7.94 24.67
N ALA A 64 -20.57 -6.88 25.46
CA ALA A 64 -21.66 -5.90 25.54
C ALA A 64 -21.15 -4.50 25.19
N PRO A 65 -22.05 -3.58 24.77
CA PRO A 65 -21.66 -2.20 24.50
C PRO A 65 -20.99 -1.53 25.71
N GLY A 66 -19.85 -0.89 25.47
CA GLY A 66 -18.99 -0.29 26.49
C GLY A 66 -17.89 -1.22 27.03
N ASP A 67 -17.86 -2.48 26.62
CA ASP A 67 -16.84 -3.42 27.06
C ASP A 67 -15.46 -3.09 26.47
N VAL A 68 -14.45 -3.32 27.31
CA VAL A 68 -13.05 -3.30 26.92
C VAL A 68 -12.49 -4.73 27.03
N ILE A 69 -12.08 -5.28 25.89
CA ILE A 69 -11.46 -6.59 25.78
C ILE A 69 -9.94 -6.40 25.78
N ASP A 70 -9.34 -6.38 26.98
CA ASP A 70 -7.88 -6.35 27.13
C ASP A 70 -7.26 -7.72 26.81
N ILE A 71 -6.31 -7.75 25.89
CA ILE A 71 -5.51 -8.90 25.48
C ILE A 71 -4.10 -8.74 26.05
N PRO A 72 -3.60 -9.69 26.87
CA PRO A 72 -2.31 -9.53 27.52
C PRO A 72 -1.16 -9.60 26.50
N ALA A 73 0.04 -9.24 26.95
CA ALA A 73 1.25 -9.50 26.17
C ALA A 73 1.43 -11.01 25.99
N GLY A 74 1.75 -11.43 24.78
CA GLY A 74 1.89 -12.81 24.38
C GLY A 74 1.75 -12.97 22.87
N ARG A 75 2.10 -14.15 22.38
CA ARG A 75 1.84 -14.57 21.00
C ARG A 75 0.85 -15.72 21.03
N PHE A 76 -0.33 -15.50 20.48
CA PHE A 76 -1.46 -16.42 20.57
C PHE A 76 -1.75 -17.00 19.19
N MET A 77 -1.97 -18.32 19.13
CA MET A 77 -2.17 -19.04 17.89
C MET A 77 -3.66 -19.23 17.62
N PHE A 78 -4.09 -18.90 16.40
CA PHE A 78 -5.47 -19.02 15.96
C PHE A 78 -5.55 -19.92 14.72
N ASP A 79 -6.43 -20.92 14.79
CA ASP A 79 -6.74 -21.83 13.69
C ASP A 79 -8.01 -21.42 12.91
N ARG A 80 -8.71 -20.37 13.37
CA ARG A 80 -9.94 -19.85 12.76
C ARG A 80 -10.08 -18.34 12.95
N SER A 81 -10.89 -17.71 12.09
CA SER A 81 -11.21 -16.29 12.18
C SER A 81 -11.88 -15.91 13.52
N LEU A 82 -11.56 -14.72 14.00
CA LEU A 82 -12.26 -14.05 15.10
C LEU A 82 -13.36 -13.15 14.53
N SER A 83 -14.45 -12.96 15.28
CA SER A 83 -15.52 -12.06 14.88
C SER A 83 -16.10 -11.26 16.04
N LEU A 84 -16.47 -10.01 15.78
CA LEU A 84 -17.18 -9.13 16.69
C LEU A 84 -18.35 -8.45 15.95
N ALA A 85 -19.54 -8.45 16.55
CA ALA A 85 -20.75 -7.87 15.95
C ALA A 85 -21.52 -6.96 16.93
N VAL A 86 -20.84 -6.45 17.96
CA VAL A 86 -21.42 -5.66 19.04
C VAL A 86 -20.83 -4.26 19.01
N ASP A 87 -21.71 -3.26 18.95
CA ASP A 87 -21.34 -1.84 18.96
C ASP A 87 -20.71 -1.42 20.29
N GLY A 88 -19.87 -0.39 20.26
CA GLY A 88 -19.34 0.25 21.47
C GLY A 88 -18.25 -0.55 22.19
N VAL A 89 -17.62 -1.52 21.51
CA VAL A 89 -16.59 -2.38 22.09
C VAL A 89 -15.19 -1.87 21.74
N THR A 90 -14.28 -1.93 22.71
CA THR A 90 -12.85 -1.71 22.52
C THR A 90 -12.08 -3.02 22.62
N ILE A 91 -11.21 -3.34 21.66
CA ILE A 91 -10.20 -4.40 21.76
C ILE A 91 -8.85 -3.73 21.98
N ARG A 92 -8.14 -4.10 23.05
CA ARG A 92 -6.85 -3.48 23.42
C ARG A 92 -5.79 -4.52 23.70
N GLY A 93 -4.63 -4.42 23.05
CA GLY A 93 -3.44 -5.18 23.42
C GLY A 93 -2.46 -4.40 24.31
N ALA A 94 -1.31 -5.02 24.61
CA ALA A 94 -0.24 -4.42 25.40
C ALA A 94 0.79 -3.60 24.56
N GLY A 95 0.61 -3.56 23.24
CA GLY A 95 1.45 -2.94 22.22
C GLY A 95 1.62 -3.86 21.01
N MET A 96 1.78 -3.30 19.81
CA MET A 96 1.90 -4.06 18.55
C MET A 96 3.08 -5.07 18.51
N ASP A 97 4.12 -4.84 19.31
CA ASP A 97 5.26 -5.76 19.44
C ASP A 97 5.13 -6.72 20.63
N LYS A 98 4.05 -6.62 21.41
CA LYS A 98 3.86 -7.36 22.67
C LYS A 98 2.65 -8.28 22.63
N THR A 99 1.56 -7.87 21.99
CA THR A 99 0.35 -8.69 21.82
C THR A 99 0.23 -9.07 20.36
N ILE A 100 0.41 -10.35 20.04
CA ILE A 100 0.43 -10.86 18.67
C ILE A 100 -0.64 -11.94 18.52
N LEU A 101 -1.58 -11.73 17.61
CA LEU A 101 -2.57 -12.71 17.18
C LEU A 101 -2.08 -13.33 15.87
N SER A 102 -1.70 -14.61 15.89
CA SER A 102 -1.13 -15.26 14.72
C SER A 102 -2.05 -16.33 14.14
N PHE A 103 -2.23 -16.23 12.83
CA PHE A 103 -3.10 -17.08 12.01
C PHE A 103 -2.29 -17.99 11.07
N LYS A 104 -1.00 -18.18 11.36
CA LYS A 104 -0.08 -18.97 10.52
C LYS A 104 -0.59 -20.38 10.20
N ASP A 105 -1.32 -20.98 11.14
CA ASP A 105 -1.91 -22.32 11.01
C ASP A 105 -3.45 -22.27 10.85
N GLN A 106 -4.00 -21.16 10.36
CA GLN A 106 -5.43 -20.97 10.13
C GLN A 106 -5.98 -22.04 9.19
N VAL A 107 -6.96 -22.82 9.63
CA VAL A 107 -7.64 -23.86 8.84
C VAL A 107 -9.05 -23.48 8.43
N ALA A 108 -9.69 -22.53 9.14
CA ALA A 108 -11.06 -22.09 8.88
C ALA A 108 -11.20 -20.55 8.81
N GLY A 109 -12.11 -20.08 7.95
CA GLY A 109 -12.26 -18.65 7.64
C GLY A 109 -11.08 -18.08 6.84
N ALA A 110 -11.21 -16.83 6.41
CA ALA A 110 -10.16 -16.12 5.69
C ALA A 110 -9.54 -15.02 6.55
N GLU A 111 -10.38 -14.30 7.29
CA GLU A 111 -10.00 -13.12 8.03
C GLU A 111 -9.27 -13.45 9.32
N GLY A 112 -8.41 -12.55 9.81
CA GLY A 112 -7.91 -12.60 11.19
C GLY A 112 -8.99 -12.19 12.17
N LEU A 113 -9.48 -10.95 12.00
CA LEU A 113 -10.61 -10.40 12.75
C LEU A 113 -11.61 -9.73 11.80
N LEU A 114 -12.86 -10.20 11.83
CA LEU A 114 -14.00 -9.60 11.15
C LEU A 114 -14.86 -8.82 12.17
N VAL A 115 -15.09 -7.54 11.91
CA VAL A 115 -15.92 -6.66 12.74
C VAL A 115 -17.09 -6.14 11.92
N THR A 116 -18.29 -6.20 12.47
CA THR A 116 -19.49 -5.53 11.93
C THR A 116 -20.17 -4.81 13.08
N ALA A 117 -19.72 -3.60 13.37
CA ALA A 117 -20.10 -2.84 14.55
C ALA A 117 -19.80 -1.35 14.38
N SER A 118 -20.54 -0.51 15.10
CA SER A 118 -20.29 0.92 15.28
C SER A 118 -19.62 1.22 16.62
N ASP A 119 -19.09 2.43 16.78
CA ASP A 119 -18.41 2.88 17.99
C ASP A 119 -17.31 1.90 18.44
N PHE A 120 -16.57 1.37 17.46
CA PHE A 120 -15.57 0.32 17.65
C PHE A 120 -14.17 0.90 17.71
N THR A 121 -13.37 0.45 18.68
CA THR A 121 -11.94 0.76 18.77
C THR A 121 -11.11 -0.51 18.82
N ILE A 122 -10.04 -0.57 18.05
CA ILE A 122 -8.98 -1.56 18.21
C ILE A 122 -7.63 -0.88 18.33
N GLU A 123 -6.87 -1.26 19.36
CA GLU A 123 -5.56 -0.67 19.60
C GLU A 123 -4.50 -1.62 20.16
N ASP A 124 -3.23 -1.29 19.90
CA ASP A 124 -2.05 -1.84 20.59
C ASP A 124 -1.83 -3.35 20.44
N LEU A 125 -2.02 -3.90 19.24
CA LEU A 125 -1.78 -5.32 18.96
C LEU A 125 -1.29 -5.57 17.53
N ALA A 126 -0.86 -6.79 17.25
CA ALA A 126 -0.54 -7.26 15.91
C ALA A 126 -1.44 -8.43 15.47
N ILE A 127 -1.72 -8.49 14.17
CA ILE A 127 -2.37 -9.60 13.48
C ILE A 127 -1.41 -10.12 12.41
N GLU A 128 -1.02 -11.38 12.49
CA GLU A 128 0.01 -11.97 11.64
C GLU A 128 -0.49 -13.18 10.84
N ASP A 129 -0.04 -13.29 9.60
CA ASP A 129 -0.10 -14.49 8.76
C ASP A 129 -1.52 -15.04 8.51
N THR A 130 -2.51 -14.16 8.29
CA THR A 130 -3.88 -14.56 7.94
C THR A 130 -3.96 -15.12 6.50
N LYS A 131 -4.91 -16.03 6.26
CA LYS A 131 -5.18 -16.58 4.92
C LYS A 131 -5.74 -15.55 3.95
N GLY A 132 -6.57 -14.65 4.46
CA GLY A 132 -7.17 -13.51 3.77
C GLY A 132 -6.92 -12.24 4.57
N ASP A 133 -7.91 -11.36 4.64
CA ASP A 133 -7.75 -10.02 5.23
C ASP A 133 -7.35 -10.07 6.71
N ALA A 134 -6.40 -9.26 7.14
CA ALA A 134 -5.93 -9.34 8.52
C ALA A 134 -6.97 -8.74 9.50
N LEU A 135 -7.36 -7.49 9.28
CA LEU A 135 -8.42 -6.81 10.00
C LEU A 135 -9.45 -6.26 9.02
N LYS A 136 -10.68 -6.78 9.07
CA LYS A 136 -11.79 -6.29 8.26
C LYS A 136 -12.86 -5.68 9.16
N VAL A 137 -13.17 -4.41 8.95
CA VAL A 137 -14.33 -3.74 9.56
C VAL A 137 -15.34 -3.49 8.45
N ASN A 138 -16.37 -4.33 8.41
CA ASN A 138 -17.41 -4.29 7.41
C ASN A 138 -18.65 -3.62 7.97
N GLU A 139 -19.00 -2.46 7.40
CA GLU A 139 -20.08 -1.59 7.85
C GLU A 139 -19.85 -1.01 9.25
N GLY A 140 -20.49 0.13 9.53
CA GLY A 140 -20.47 0.77 10.85
C GLY A 140 -20.06 2.22 10.83
N GLU A 141 -20.31 2.90 11.95
CA GLU A 141 -19.95 4.30 12.16
C GLU A 141 -18.97 4.44 13.33
N ASN A 142 -18.12 5.47 13.31
CA ASN A 142 -17.23 5.84 14.41
C ASN A 142 -16.21 4.74 14.75
N ILE A 143 -15.31 4.50 13.80
CA ILE A 143 -14.31 3.42 13.86
C ILE A 143 -12.92 4.00 14.15
N VAL A 144 -12.23 3.47 15.16
CA VAL A 144 -10.84 3.82 15.48
C VAL A 144 -9.95 2.59 15.37
N ILE A 145 -8.93 2.68 14.51
CA ILE A 145 -7.89 1.65 14.36
C ILE A 145 -6.55 2.32 14.65
N ARG A 146 -5.92 1.94 15.76
CA ARG A 146 -4.80 2.69 16.31
C ARG A 146 -3.66 1.82 16.78
N ARG A 147 -2.43 2.09 16.31
CA ARG A 147 -1.25 1.32 16.73
C ARG A 147 -1.47 -0.19 16.55
N VAL A 148 -2.13 -0.57 15.46
CA VAL A 148 -2.30 -1.97 15.03
C VAL A 148 -1.26 -2.30 13.97
N ARG A 149 -0.58 -3.44 14.12
CA ARG A 149 0.31 -3.98 13.07
C ARG A 149 -0.37 -5.15 12.36
N THR A 150 -0.38 -5.13 11.03
CA THR A 150 -0.73 -6.29 10.21
C THR A 150 0.48 -6.72 9.40
N GLU A 151 0.80 -8.01 9.40
CA GLU A 151 2.01 -8.50 8.74
C GLU A 151 1.88 -9.93 8.22
N TRP A 152 2.30 -10.14 6.98
CA TRP A 152 2.66 -11.47 6.48
C TRP A 152 4.16 -11.68 6.67
N THR A 153 4.52 -12.39 7.74
CA THR A 153 5.90 -12.52 8.24
C THR A 153 6.80 -13.28 7.28
N GLY A 154 6.21 -14.01 6.33
CA GLY A 154 6.90 -14.66 5.22
C GLY A 154 7.34 -13.73 4.09
N GLY A 155 7.07 -12.43 4.19
CA GLY A 155 7.34 -11.42 3.17
C GLY A 155 6.32 -11.41 2.02
N PRO A 156 6.50 -10.53 1.02
CA PRO A 156 5.57 -10.33 -0.09
C PRO A 156 5.37 -11.58 -0.93
N LYS A 157 4.12 -12.06 -1.00
CA LYS A 157 3.71 -13.23 -1.81
C LYS A 157 2.28 -13.05 -2.32
N THR A 158 2.02 -13.60 -3.50
CA THR A 158 0.68 -13.54 -4.12
C THR A 158 -0.37 -14.31 -3.31
N GLU A 159 0.05 -15.28 -2.50
CA GLU A 159 -0.83 -16.07 -1.63
C GLU A 159 -1.09 -15.43 -0.25
N ASN A 160 -0.50 -14.27 0.03
CA ASN A 160 -0.85 -13.50 1.22
C ASN A 160 -2.30 -13.03 1.14
N GLY A 161 -2.85 -12.61 2.27
CA GLY A 161 -4.15 -11.96 2.27
C GLY A 161 -4.14 -10.64 1.52
N ALA A 162 -5.29 -10.29 0.96
CA ALA A 162 -5.43 -9.10 0.13
C ALA A 162 -5.18 -7.83 0.94
N TYR A 163 -5.90 -7.67 2.05
CA TYR A 163 -5.88 -6.41 2.79
C TYR A 163 -5.34 -6.56 4.21
N GLY A 164 -4.44 -5.68 4.61
CA GLY A 164 -3.96 -5.60 5.99
C GLY A 164 -5.04 -5.01 6.91
N ILE A 165 -5.26 -3.71 6.82
CA ILE A 165 -6.30 -3.00 7.56
C ILE A 165 -7.38 -2.57 6.57
N TYR A 166 -8.62 -3.03 6.78
CA TYR A 166 -9.70 -2.95 5.80
C TYR A 166 -11.04 -2.51 6.41
N PRO A 167 -11.21 -1.23 6.76
CA PRO A 167 -12.53 -0.63 6.88
C PRO A 167 -13.22 -0.48 5.52
N VAL A 168 -14.48 -0.90 5.44
CA VAL A 168 -15.28 -0.83 4.22
C VAL A 168 -16.74 -0.54 4.54
N GLN A 169 -17.37 0.32 3.74
CA GLN A 169 -18.75 0.76 3.97
C GLN A 169 -18.92 1.43 5.34
N THR A 170 -17.91 2.18 5.78
CA THR A 170 -17.86 2.81 7.10
C THR A 170 -18.00 4.33 7.03
N THR A 171 -18.44 4.95 8.11
CA THR A 171 -18.51 6.42 8.25
C THR A 171 -17.79 6.89 9.50
N ASN A 172 -17.04 7.99 9.43
CA ASN A 172 -16.23 8.53 10.52
C ASN A 172 -15.15 7.53 10.98
N VAL A 173 -14.03 7.53 10.27
CA VAL A 173 -12.98 6.53 10.48
C VAL A 173 -11.65 7.22 10.79
N LEU A 174 -11.00 6.81 11.87
CA LEU A 174 -9.64 7.21 12.21
C LEU A 174 -8.70 6.00 12.15
N LEU A 175 -7.72 6.06 11.25
CA LEU A 175 -6.63 5.10 11.14
C LEU A 175 -5.34 5.82 11.52
N GLU A 176 -4.77 5.52 12.69
CA GLU A 176 -3.55 6.21 13.13
C GLU A 176 -2.46 5.36 13.78
N GLY A 177 -1.20 5.66 13.46
CA GLY A 177 -0.06 4.96 14.08
C GLY A 177 0.04 3.49 13.71
N ASN A 178 -0.66 3.04 12.67
CA ASN A 178 -0.71 1.64 12.26
C ASN A 178 0.48 1.26 11.39
N VAL A 179 0.73 -0.04 11.29
CA VAL A 179 1.78 -0.62 10.46
C VAL A 179 1.17 -1.73 9.60
N ALA A 180 1.38 -1.72 8.28
CA ALA A 180 0.88 -2.78 7.40
C ALA A 180 1.98 -3.26 6.44
N ILE A 181 2.26 -4.57 6.48
CA ILE A 181 3.42 -5.17 5.81
C ILE A 181 3.05 -6.42 5.03
N GLY A 182 3.35 -6.43 3.73
CA GLY A 182 3.31 -7.64 2.91
C GLY A 182 1.94 -8.06 2.37
N ALA A 183 0.94 -7.19 2.38
CA ALA A 183 -0.39 -7.46 1.82
C ALA A 183 -0.31 -7.67 0.29
N SER A 184 -1.04 -8.68 -0.24
CA SER A 184 -1.05 -8.96 -1.68
C SER A 184 -1.86 -7.96 -2.50
N ASP A 185 -2.64 -7.11 -1.83
CA ASP A 185 -3.37 -6.01 -2.41
C ASP A 185 -2.92 -4.72 -1.69
N ALA A 186 -3.71 -4.18 -0.75
CA ALA A 186 -3.36 -2.97 -0.01
C ALA A 186 -2.99 -3.24 1.46
N GLY A 187 -1.92 -2.60 1.93
CA GLY A 187 -1.53 -2.64 3.34
C GLY A 187 -2.60 -2.00 4.22
N ILE A 188 -2.96 -0.76 3.90
CA ILE A 188 -4.08 -0.03 4.51
C ILE A 188 -5.06 0.31 3.40
N TYR A 189 -6.28 -0.20 3.50
CA TYR A 189 -7.34 -0.01 2.51
C TYR A 189 -8.55 0.64 3.18
N VAL A 190 -9.09 1.68 2.57
CA VAL A 190 -10.38 2.25 2.97
C VAL A 190 -11.31 2.30 1.77
N GLY A 191 -12.37 1.48 1.79
CA GLY A 191 -13.27 1.32 0.65
C GLY A 191 -14.69 1.80 0.93
N GLN A 192 -15.35 2.38 -0.07
CA GLN A 192 -16.79 2.66 -0.01
C GLN A 192 -17.21 3.41 1.26
N SER A 193 -16.34 4.28 1.79
CA SER A 193 -16.50 4.90 3.11
C SER A 193 -16.70 6.41 3.01
N ARG A 194 -16.91 7.07 4.15
CA ARG A 194 -17.11 8.54 4.22
C ARG A 194 -16.46 9.15 5.46
N ASN A 195 -15.89 10.35 5.32
CA ASN A 195 -15.32 11.13 6.41
C ASN A 195 -14.19 10.35 7.13
N VAL A 196 -13.03 10.25 6.46
CA VAL A 196 -11.94 9.34 6.82
C VAL A 196 -10.65 10.12 7.08
N ILE A 197 -9.95 9.78 8.16
CA ILE A 197 -8.58 10.25 8.42
C ILE A 197 -7.64 9.04 8.48
N VAL A 198 -6.64 9.03 7.60
CA VAL A 198 -5.52 8.07 7.61
C VAL A 198 -4.24 8.83 7.91
N ARG A 199 -3.74 8.74 9.15
CA ARG A 199 -2.57 9.52 9.57
C ARG A 199 -1.48 8.78 10.32
N ASN A 200 -0.23 9.23 10.16
CA ASN A 200 0.90 8.72 10.94
C ASN A 200 1.08 7.19 10.86
N ASN A 201 0.68 6.58 9.74
CA ASN A 201 0.82 5.14 9.52
C ASN A 201 2.09 4.82 8.72
N ARG A 202 2.53 3.57 8.79
CA ARG A 202 3.60 3.01 7.95
C ARG A 202 3.08 1.85 7.13
N ALA A 203 3.14 1.98 5.81
CA ALA A 203 2.79 0.91 4.88
C ALA A 203 4.00 0.55 4.02
N GLU A 204 4.44 -0.70 4.09
CA GLU A 204 5.61 -1.16 3.34
C GLU A 204 5.48 -2.57 2.78
N GLN A 205 6.19 -2.80 1.67
CA GLN A 205 6.25 -4.12 1.02
C GLN A 205 4.88 -4.69 0.59
N ASN A 206 3.87 -3.84 0.43
CA ASN A 206 2.56 -4.20 -0.10
C ASN A 206 2.52 -4.01 -1.62
N VAL A 207 1.42 -4.42 -2.29
CA VAL A 207 1.19 -3.95 -3.66
C VAL A 207 0.83 -2.46 -3.61
N ALA A 208 -0.29 -2.10 -3.00
CA ALA A 208 -0.60 -0.72 -2.63
C ALA A 208 -0.21 -0.48 -1.16
N GLY A 209 0.56 0.57 -0.89
CA GLY A 209 0.84 0.94 0.50
C GLY A 209 -0.45 1.35 1.23
N ILE A 210 -1.06 2.42 0.75
CA ILE A 210 -2.35 2.93 1.22
C ILE A 210 -3.29 3.06 0.02
N GLU A 211 -4.52 2.58 0.13
CA GLU A 211 -5.55 2.72 -0.90
C GLU A 211 -6.82 3.35 -0.34
N ILE A 212 -7.29 4.40 -1.01
CA ILE A 212 -8.58 5.04 -0.78
C ILE A 212 -9.46 4.71 -1.99
N GLU A 213 -10.41 3.80 -1.82
CA GLU A 213 -11.27 3.29 -2.89
C GLU A 213 -12.71 3.77 -2.69
N ASN A 214 -13.32 4.38 -3.71
CA ASN A 214 -14.74 4.75 -3.72
C ASN A 214 -15.20 5.45 -2.44
N THR A 215 -14.34 6.32 -1.89
CA THR A 215 -14.53 6.95 -0.57
C THR A 215 -14.71 8.45 -0.73
N PHE A 216 -15.62 9.03 0.06
CA PHE A 216 -15.85 10.47 0.10
C PHE A 216 -15.15 11.11 1.29
N ASP A 217 -14.54 12.27 1.08
CA ASP A 217 -13.97 13.10 2.14
C ASP A 217 -12.91 12.36 2.96
N ALA A 218 -11.69 12.25 2.39
CA ALA A 218 -10.58 11.54 3.00
C ALA A 218 -9.33 12.41 3.14
N ASP A 219 -8.74 12.43 4.33
CA ASP A 219 -7.44 13.04 4.62
C ASP A 219 -6.40 11.95 4.84
N VAL A 220 -5.36 11.92 4.01
CA VAL A 220 -4.26 10.96 4.07
C VAL A 220 -2.96 11.72 4.30
N TYR A 221 -2.48 11.75 5.55
CA TYR A 221 -1.32 12.58 5.91
C TYR A 221 -0.37 12.07 6.99
N GLY A 222 0.86 12.55 7.01
CA GLY A 222 1.87 12.12 7.98
C GLY A 222 2.29 10.66 7.83
N ASN A 223 1.93 9.98 6.74
CA ASN A 223 2.20 8.56 6.55
C ASN A 223 3.56 8.33 5.88
N VAL A 224 4.12 7.16 6.12
CA VAL A 224 5.28 6.63 5.40
C VAL A 224 4.83 5.48 4.51
N ALA A 225 4.84 5.69 3.19
CA ALA A 225 4.52 4.67 2.19
C ALA A 225 5.80 4.35 1.40
N THR A 226 6.48 3.25 1.76
CA THR A 226 7.79 2.92 1.20
C THR A 226 7.98 1.45 0.83
N GLY A 227 8.73 1.19 -0.23
CA GLY A 227 9.04 -0.19 -0.63
C GLY A 227 7.82 -1.00 -1.09
N ASN A 228 6.70 -0.36 -1.41
CA ASN A 228 5.52 -1.00 -2.00
C ASN A 228 5.67 -1.11 -3.53
N THR A 229 4.67 -1.64 -4.24
CA THR A 229 4.59 -1.52 -5.71
C THR A 229 4.14 -0.11 -6.11
N GLY A 230 3.08 0.37 -5.46
CA GLY A 230 2.59 1.75 -5.49
C GLY A 230 2.47 2.30 -4.07
N GLY A 231 2.80 3.57 -3.86
CA GLY A 231 2.78 4.21 -2.55
C GLY A 231 1.37 4.46 -2.02
N ILE A 232 0.68 5.47 -2.56
CA ILE A 232 -0.69 5.85 -2.17
C ILE A 232 -1.59 5.83 -3.41
N LEU A 233 -2.71 5.12 -3.35
CA LEU A 233 -3.68 4.97 -4.42
C LEU A 233 -5.00 5.65 -4.03
N VAL A 234 -5.59 6.41 -4.97
CA VAL A 234 -6.90 7.06 -4.83
C VAL A 234 -7.77 6.65 -6.01
N PHE A 235 -8.58 5.62 -5.81
CA PHE A 235 -9.22 4.87 -6.87
C PHE A 235 -10.75 5.01 -6.80
N ASN A 236 -11.39 5.11 -7.95
CA ASN A 236 -12.76 4.67 -8.12
C ASN A 236 -12.78 3.43 -9.02
N MET A 237 -13.63 2.50 -8.64
CA MET A 237 -13.85 1.23 -9.30
C MET A 237 -15.34 1.12 -9.69
N PRO A 238 -15.63 0.54 -10.87
CA PRO A 238 -17.00 0.35 -11.32
C PRO A 238 -17.74 -0.71 -10.49
N ASN A 239 -19.07 -0.70 -10.59
CA ASN A 239 -19.94 -1.74 -10.03
C ASN A 239 -19.89 -1.85 -8.49
N LEU A 240 -19.58 -0.76 -7.81
CA LEU A 240 -19.61 -0.65 -6.35
C LEU A 240 -20.78 0.21 -5.87
N SER A 241 -21.05 0.18 -4.56
CA SER A 241 -22.24 0.79 -3.95
C SER A 241 -22.26 2.33 -4.01
N GLN A 242 -21.09 2.96 -4.17
CA GLN A 242 -20.94 4.40 -4.28
C GLN A 242 -19.65 4.73 -5.06
N PRO A 243 -19.53 5.95 -5.64
CA PRO A 243 -18.24 6.47 -6.08
C PRO A 243 -17.47 7.09 -4.90
N GLY A 244 -16.31 7.66 -5.17
CA GLY A 244 -15.51 8.45 -4.25
C GLY A 244 -15.11 9.79 -4.85
N ALA A 245 -14.83 10.76 -3.98
CA ALA A 245 -14.32 12.09 -4.35
C ALA A 245 -13.82 12.83 -3.11
N ARG A 246 -13.10 13.94 -3.31
CA ARG A 246 -12.63 14.86 -2.24
C ARG A 246 -11.60 14.20 -1.31
N THR A 247 -10.54 13.67 -1.92
CA THR A 247 -9.41 13.10 -1.18
C THR A 247 -8.25 14.08 -1.16
N ARG A 248 -7.66 14.31 0.02
CA ARG A 248 -6.46 15.14 0.22
C ARG A 248 -5.31 14.26 0.68
N VAL A 249 -4.25 14.21 -0.11
CA VAL A 249 -3.01 13.46 0.16
C VAL A 249 -1.91 14.47 0.46
N PHE A 250 -1.48 14.58 1.71
CA PHE A 250 -0.52 15.62 2.10
C PHE A 250 0.43 15.24 3.23
N ASP A 251 1.59 15.90 3.33
CA ASP A 251 2.55 15.67 4.43
C ASP A 251 2.97 14.19 4.59
N ASN A 252 3.09 13.44 3.48
CA ASN A 252 3.55 12.04 3.50
C ASN A 252 4.99 11.90 2.97
N ASP A 253 5.73 10.89 3.46
CA ASP A 253 6.97 10.38 2.82
C ASP A 253 6.60 9.19 1.92
N ILE A 254 6.67 9.41 0.61
CA ILE A 254 6.25 8.45 -0.42
C ILE A 254 7.48 8.11 -1.28
N SER A 255 8.25 7.12 -0.82
CA SER A 255 9.56 6.86 -1.40
C SER A 255 9.88 5.39 -1.68
N ASP A 256 10.68 5.17 -2.71
CA ASP A 256 11.23 3.84 -3.03
C ASP A 256 10.16 2.75 -3.25
N ASN A 257 8.96 3.11 -3.71
CA ASN A 257 7.86 2.18 -4.01
C ASN A 257 8.12 1.42 -5.32
N ASN A 258 9.13 0.55 -5.30
CA ASN A 258 9.71 -0.13 -6.45
C ASN A 258 9.62 -1.66 -6.38
N LEU A 259 8.87 -2.20 -5.41
CA LEU A 259 8.66 -3.63 -5.27
C LEU A 259 7.90 -4.13 -6.51
N LYS A 260 8.29 -5.31 -6.99
CA LYS A 260 7.60 -5.91 -8.13
C LYS A 260 6.16 -6.24 -7.72
N ASN A 261 5.20 -5.87 -8.58
CA ASN A 261 3.80 -6.21 -8.37
C ASN A 261 3.61 -7.72 -8.18
N PHE A 262 2.96 -8.10 -7.09
CA PHE A 262 2.70 -9.47 -6.69
C PHE A 262 1.20 -9.73 -6.42
N ALA A 263 0.32 -8.82 -6.86
CA ALA A 263 -1.11 -9.00 -6.74
C ALA A 263 -1.60 -10.20 -7.54
N VAL A 264 -2.78 -10.69 -7.14
CA VAL A 264 -3.49 -11.72 -7.89
C VAL A 264 -3.82 -11.18 -9.29
N LYS A 265 -3.45 -11.92 -10.34
CA LYS A 265 -3.69 -11.48 -11.72
C LYS A 265 -5.18 -11.24 -11.97
N GLY A 266 -5.48 -10.12 -12.62
CA GLY A 266 -6.84 -9.72 -12.98
C GLY A 266 -7.53 -8.84 -11.94
N THR A 267 -6.93 -8.59 -10.78
CA THR A 267 -7.37 -7.52 -9.88
C THR A 267 -6.95 -6.15 -10.42
N ALA A 268 -7.58 -5.09 -9.93
CA ALA A 268 -7.28 -3.71 -10.33
C ALA A 268 -5.82 -3.34 -10.04
N VAL A 269 -5.36 -3.62 -8.82
CA VAL A 269 -4.00 -3.29 -8.37
C VAL A 269 -2.93 -4.11 -9.10
N ALA A 270 -3.26 -5.23 -9.74
CA ALA A 270 -2.32 -6.00 -10.56
C ALA A 270 -1.85 -5.21 -11.81
N SER A 271 -2.54 -4.14 -12.17
CA SER A 271 -2.15 -3.23 -13.24
C SER A 271 -1.22 -2.10 -12.81
N VAL A 272 -1.08 -1.88 -11.48
CA VAL A 272 -0.26 -0.79 -10.95
C VAL A 272 1.21 -1.05 -11.29
N PRO A 273 1.86 -0.17 -12.06
CA PRO A 273 3.26 -0.33 -12.39
C PRO A 273 4.11 -0.26 -11.13
N ALA A 274 5.09 -1.15 -10.99
CA ALA A 274 6.09 -0.99 -9.94
C ALA A 274 6.83 0.35 -10.12
N GLY A 275 7.13 1.06 -9.04
CA GLY A 275 7.75 2.38 -9.14
C GLY A 275 6.76 3.53 -9.16
N SER A 276 5.56 3.37 -8.61
CA SER A 276 4.54 4.41 -8.59
C SER A 276 4.47 5.10 -7.22
N GLY A 277 4.55 6.44 -7.19
CA GLY A 277 4.41 7.22 -5.96
C GLY A 277 2.95 7.34 -5.52
N VAL A 278 2.25 8.34 -6.02
CA VAL A 278 0.79 8.50 -5.89
C VAL A 278 0.11 8.10 -7.20
N VAL A 279 -0.96 7.31 -7.13
CA VAL A 279 -1.73 6.89 -8.32
C VAL A 279 -3.20 7.26 -8.14
N ILE A 280 -3.74 8.00 -9.09
CA ILE A 280 -5.15 8.33 -9.18
C ILE A 280 -5.76 7.50 -10.31
N ASN A 281 -6.86 6.81 -10.02
CA ASN A 281 -7.63 6.08 -11.04
C ASN A 281 -9.10 6.50 -11.00
N SER A 282 -9.57 7.19 -12.04
CA SER A 282 -10.99 7.58 -12.23
C SER A 282 -11.64 8.30 -11.03
N ASN A 283 -10.84 9.03 -10.25
CA ASN A 283 -11.32 9.71 -9.05
C ASN A 283 -11.36 11.22 -9.27
N ASP A 284 -12.30 11.88 -8.59
CA ASP A 284 -12.58 13.29 -8.74
C ASP A 284 -12.21 14.09 -7.49
N GLN A 285 -11.80 15.33 -7.70
CA GLN A 285 -11.50 16.27 -6.62
C GLN A 285 -10.42 15.68 -5.70
N VAL A 286 -9.22 15.48 -6.25
CA VAL A 286 -8.08 14.96 -5.49
C VAL A 286 -7.01 16.04 -5.37
N GLU A 287 -6.55 16.28 -4.15
CA GLU A 287 -5.41 17.16 -3.88
C GLU A 287 -4.19 16.36 -3.45
N ILE A 288 -3.03 16.67 -4.03
CA ILE A 288 -1.73 16.12 -3.67
C ILE A 288 -0.80 17.29 -3.36
N PHE A 289 -0.46 17.48 -2.08
CA PHE A 289 0.34 18.64 -1.67
C PHE A 289 1.24 18.41 -0.47
N GLU A 290 2.33 19.17 -0.35
CA GLU A 290 3.23 19.11 0.81
C GLU A 290 3.79 17.70 1.11
N ASN A 291 3.83 16.80 0.13
CA ASN A 291 4.43 15.48 0.28
C ASN A 291 5.92 15.49 -0.13
N GLU A 292 6.72 14.62 0.47
CA GLU A 292 8.04 14.23 -0.06
C GLU A 292 7.85 12.99 -0.94
N ILE A 293 8.00 13.13 -2.27
CA ILE A 293 7.77 12.05 -3.24
C ILE A 293 9.03 11.83 -4.07
N ARG A 294 9.64 10.64 -3.96
CA ARG A 294 10.97 10.42 -4.56
C ARG A 294 11.30 8.95 -4.77
N ARG A 295 12.27 8.71 -5.64
CA ARG A 295 12.87 7.42 -5.98
C ARG A 295 11.84 6.37 -6.43
N ASN A 296 10.74 6.81 -7.02
CA ASN A 296 9.72 5.95 -7.63
C ASN A 296 10.07 5.76 -9.12
N LYS A 297 10.39 4.52 -9.51
CA LYS A 297 11.01 4.21 -10.81
C LYS A 297 10.16 4.53 -12.04
N THR A 298 8.82 4.54 -11.90
CA THR A 298 7.86 4.81 -12.98
C THR A 298 7.43 6.26 -13.01
N ALA A 299 6.88 6.80 -11.93
CA ALA A 299 6.51 8.22 -11.81
C ALA A 299 6.25 8.59 -10.35
N ASN A 300 6.39 9.88 -10.03
CA ASN A 300 6.03 10.41 -8.72
C ASN A 300 4.51 10.50 -8.55
N VAL A 301 3.81 10.97 -9.59
CA VAL A 301 2.34 10.99 -9.64
C VAL A 301 1.86 10.38 -10.95
N ILE A 302 0.89 9.47 -10.88
CA ILE A 302 0.19 8.91 -12.04
C ILE A 302 -1.28 9.32 -11.95
N ILE A 303 -1.80 9.87 -13.04
CA ILE A 303 -3.22 10.20 -13.20
C ILE A 303 -3.76 9.36 -14.34
N ALA A 304 -4.73 8.49 -14.04
CA ALA A 304 -5.25 7.53 -14.98
C ALA A 304 -6.78 7.42 -14.91
N SER A 305 -7.34 6.99 -16.03
CA SER A 305 -8.66 6.43 -16.19
C SER A 305 -8.59 4.90 -16.06
N VAL A 306 -9.71 4.29 -15.65
CA VAL A 306 -9.93 2.84 -15.68
C VAL A 306 -9.68 2.24 -17.07
N TYR A 307 -9.75 3.01 -18.15
CA TYR A 307 -9.42 2.53 -19.49
C TYR A 307 -7.93 2.17 -19.65
N SER A 308 -7.08 2.68 -18.76
CA SER A 308 -5.64 2.40 -18.70
C SER A 308 -5.27 1.30 -17.69
N SER A 309 -6.21 0.80 -16.87
CA SER A 309 -5.93 -0.16 -15.79
C SER A 309 -5.96 -1.63 -16.21
N GLY A 310 -6.20 -1.94 -17.49
CA GLY A 310 -6.28 -3.32 -17.98
C GLY A 310 -7.43 -4.15 -17.41
N LEU A 311 -8.33 -3.53 -16.63
CA LEU A 311 -9.55 -4.15 -16.15
C LEU A 311 -10.52 -4.43 -17.30
N SER A 312 -11.26 -5.53 -17.16
CA SER A 312 -12.35 -5.84 -18.08
C SER A 312 -13.41 -4.75 -17.99
N GLN A 313 -13.75 -4.18 -19.14
CA GLN A 313 -14.85 -3.24 -19.26
C GLN A 313 -16.20 -3.94 -19.44
N ASP A 314 -16.19 -5.28 -19.60
CA ASP A 314 -17.41 -6.07 -19.71
C ASP A 314 -18.23 -5.97 -18.42
N GLY A 315 -19.47 -5.48 -18.56
CA GLY A 315 -20.39 -5.32 -17.43
C GLY A 315 -20.04 -4.13 -16.51
N MET A 316 -19.14 -3.23 -16.92
CA MET A 316 -19.01 -1.91 -16.29
C MET A 316 -20.34 -1.16 -16.41
N SER A 317 -20.82 -0.60 -15.31
CA SER A 317 -22.04 0.20 -15.31
C SER A 317 -21.90 1.47 -16.17
N ASP A 318 -22.95 1.79 -16.93
CA ASP A 318 -22.98 2.96 -17.84
C ASP A 318 -22.91 4.31 -17.09
N ASP A 319 -23.19 4.32 -15.78
CA ASP A 319 -23.13 5.50 -14.91
C ASP A 319 -21.80 5.66 -14.17
N PHE A 320 -20.84 4.75 -14.39
CA PHE A 320 -19.51 4.87 -13.81
C PHE A 320 -18.74 6.02 -14.47
N ASP A 321 -18.25 6.96 -13.65
CA ASP A 321 -17.34 8.00 -14.13
C ASP A 321 -15.93 7.42 -14.29
N ALA A 322 -15.53 7.24 -15.55
CA ALA A 322 -14.25 6.65 -15.90
C ALA A 322 -13.09 7.67 -15.87
N TYR A 323 -13.35 8.97 -15.71
CA TYR A 323 -12.36 10.00 -15.99
C TYR A 323 -11.88 10.68 -14.70
N PRO A 324 -10.57 10.89 -14.51
CA PRO A 324 -10.08 11.65 -13.37
C PRO A 324 -10.26 13.16 -13.60
N GLU A 325 -10.97 13.84 -12.71
CA GLU A 325 -11.27 15.27 -12.84
C GLU A 325 -10.97 16.08 -11.58
N ALA A 326 -10.75 17.39 -11.76
CA ALA A 326 -10.46 18.32 -10.67
C ALA A 326 -9.26 17.85 -9.80
N ILE A 327 -8.18 17.44 -10.45
CA ILE A 327 -6.96 16.97 -9.77
C ILE A 327 -6.02 18.17 -9.56
N TYR A 328 -5.56 18.39 -8.33
CA TYR A 328 -4.64 19.47 -8.01
C TYR A 328 -3.34 18.95 -7.37
N VAL A 329 -2.23 19.10 -8.08
CA VAL A 329 -0.88 18.78 -7.61
C VAL A 329 -0.10 20.08 -7.35
N TYR A 330 0.31 20.34 -6.11
CA TYR A 330 0.96 21.60 -5.74
C TYR A 330 1.84 21.46 -4.49
N ASP A 331 2.87 22.30 -4.35
CA ASP A 331 3.71 22.40 -3.14
C ASP A 331 4.28 21.08 -2.57
N ASN A 332 4.47 20.05 -3.41
CA ASN A 332 5.19 18.82 -3.04
C ASN A 332 6.70 18.98 -3.28
N ASP A 333 7.51 18.33 -2.46
CA ASP A 333 8.93 18.11 -2.73
C ASP A 333 9.09 16.83 -3.60
N MET A 334 9.12 17.03 -4.91
CA MET A 334 9.27 15.94 -5.89
C MET A 334 10.74 15.73 -6.21
N GLY A 335 11.30 14.63 -5.68
CA GLY A 335 12.65 14.19 -5.95
C GLY A 335 12.76 13.30 -7.19
N GLU A 336 13.93 12.68 -7.34
CA GLU A 336 14.28 11.82 -8.48
C GLU A 336 13.20 10.75 -8.76
N GLY A 337 12.76 10.57 -10.00
CA GLY A 337 11.74 9.57 -10.36
C GLY A 337 11.72 9.27 -11.86
N GLY A 338 10.98 8.25 -12.28
CA GLY A 338 10.70 7.99 -13.70
C GLY A 338 11.88 7.52 -14.57
N GLY A 339 13.00 7.15 -13.96
CA GLY A 339 14.20 6.72 -14.68
C GLY A 339 14.13 5.31 -15.29
N ASN A 340 13.26 4.45 -14.75
CA ASN A 340 13.14 3.04 -15.13
C ASN A 340 11.69 2.54 -14.99
N PRO A 341 10.76 3.04 -15.82
CA PRO A 341 9.36 2.68 -15.69
C PRO A 341 9.12 1.19 -15.88
N ASP A 342 8.11 0.67 -15.21
CA ASP A 342 7.65 -0.71 -15.35
C ASP A 342 6.72 -0.86 -16.56
N GLY A 343 6.74 -2.04 -17.20
CA GLY A 343 6.03 -2.29 -18.46
C GLY A 343 6.82 -1.92 -19.73
N LEU A 344 6.67 -2.74 -20.77
CA LEU A 344 7.46 -2.61 -22.02
C LEU A 344 7.12 -1.33 -22.78
N GLU A 345 5.84 -0.94 -22.77
CA GLU A 345 5.33 0.24 -23.45
C GLU A 345 5.93 1.52 -22.85
N LEU A 346 5.93 1.63 -21.52
CA LEU A 346 6.52 2.78 -20.84
C LEU A 346 8.04 2.82 -21.00
N GLN A 347 8.72 1.66 -20.96
CA GLN A 347 10.16 1.57 -21.24
C GLN A 347 10.49 2.02 -22.66
N ALA A 348 9.73 1.56 -23.66
CA ALA A 348 9.89 1.97 -25.05
C ALA A 348 9.65 3.47 -25.21
N LEU A 349 8.58 4.00 -24.60
CA LEU A 349 8.27 5.43 -24.62
C LEU A 349 9.41 6.25 -24.00
N LYS A 350 9.92 5.81 -22.85
CA LYS A 350 11.05 6.46 -22.16
C LYS A 350 12.27 6.52 -23.06
N MET A 351 12.62 5.40 -23.68
CA MET A 351 13.75 5.30 -24.60
C MET A 351 13.59 6.22 -25.82
N LEU A 352 12.38 6.29 -26.40
CA LEU A 352 12.10 7.08 -27.60
C LEU A 352 12.09 8.59 -27.34
N LYS A 353 11.52 9.04 -26.21
CA LYS A 353 11.33 10.47 -25.90
C LYS A 353 12.44 11.09 -25.07
N PHE A 354 13.05 10.31 -24.18
CA PHE A 354 14.00 10.80 -23.19
C PHE A 354 15.38 10.12 -23.29
N GLY A 355 15.51 9.07 -24.09
CA GLY A 355 16.77 8.35 -24.29
C GLY A 355 17.17 7.47 -23.09
N PRO A 356 18.34 6.80 -23.17
CA PRO A 356 18.76 5.82 -22.17
C PRO A 356 18.97 6.43 -20.78
N THR A 357 19.44 7.68 -20.70
CA THR A 357 19.76 8.37 -19.43
C THR A 357 18.69 9.36 -18.99
N GLY A 358 17.65 9.59 -19.80
CA GLY A 358 16.56 10.48 -19.42
C GLY A 358 15.64 9.85 -18.37
N SER A 359 14.60 10.57 -17.99
CA SER A 359 13.57 10.11 -17.05
C SER A 359 12.23 10.71 -17.48
N PHE A 360 11.14 10.05 -17.11
CA PHE A 360 9.82 10.68 -17.22
C PHE A 360 9.75 11.92 -16.31
N PRO A 361 8.95 12.93 -16.69
CA PRO A 361 8.52 13.98 -15.79
C PRO A 361 7.83 13.44 -14.52
N ASP A 362 7.68 14.31 -13.53
CA ASP A 362 7.13 13.94 -12.22
C ASP A 362 5.70 13.42 -12.29
N VAL A 363 4.89 14.02 -13.16
CA VAL A 363 3.48 13.66 -13.35
C VAL A 363 3.32 12.95 -14.70
N LEU A 364 2.81 11.72 -14.65
CA LEU A 364 2.38 10.94 -15.80
C LEU A 364 0.85 10.96 -15.86
N TRP A 365 0.29 11.37 -16.99
CA TRP A 365 -1.14 11.36 -17.26
C TRP A 365 -1.45 10.53 -18.49
N ASP A 366 -2.48 9.70 -18.43
CA ASP A 366 -2.87 8.83 -19.53
C ASP A 366 -3.50 9.57 -20.72
N GLY A 367 -4.06 10.75 -20.50
CA GLY A 367 -4.66 11.59 -21.55
C GLY A 367 -6.16 11.40 -21.73
N PHE A 368 -6.83 10.53 -20.95
CA PHE A 368 -8.28 10.38 -21.03
C PHE A 368 -9.00 11.59 -20.44
N VAL A 369 -10.04 12.04 -21.13
CA VAL A 369 -10.90 13.18 -20.77
C VAL A 369 -12.34 12.82 -21.12
N ASP A 370 -13.30 13.17 -20.26
CA ASP A 370 -14.71 12.96 -20.55
C ASP A 370 -15.19 13.83 -21.74
N PRO A 371 -15.53 13.24 -22.90
CA PRO A 371 -16.02 14.00 -24.03
C PRO A 371 -17.39 14.66 -23.77
N ALA A 372 -18.19 14.15 -22.83
CA ALA A 372 -19.50 14.69 -22.50
C ALA A 372 -19.42 16.00 -21.68
N LYS A 373 -18.33 16.18 -20.92
CA LYS A 373 -18.08 17.39 -20.12
C LYS A 373 -17.23 18.43 -20.85
N ALA A 374 -16.53 18.04 -21.93
CA ALA A 374 -15.69 18.94 -22.71
C ALA A 374 -16.52 20.05 -23.42
N VAL A 375 -16.11 21.30 -23.25
CA VAL A 375 -16.66 22.48 -23.94
C VAL A 375 -15.57 23.07 -24.84
N ASP A 376 -15.86 23.22 -26.13
CA ASP A 376 -14.89 23.67 -27.15
C ASP A 376 -13.58 22.84 -27.17
N GLY A 377 -13.69 21.55 -26.85
CA GLY A 377 -12.57 20.61 -26.85
C GLY A 377 -11.69 20.63 -25.58
N ALA A 378 -12.12 21.30 -24.51
CA ALA A 378 -11.42 21.32 -23.23
C ALA A 378 -12.38 21.14 -22.04
N LEU A 379 -11.89 20.57 -20.94
CA LEU A 379 -12.67 20.52 -19.70
C LEU A 379 -12.90 21.93 -19.13
N PRO A 380 -14.07 22.18 -18.53
CA PRO A 380 -14.34 23.37 -17.73
C PRO A 380 -13.24 23.60 -16.68
N PRO A 381 -12.90 24.85 -16.34
CA PRO A 381 -11.81 25.14 -15.40
C PRO A 381 -11.86 24.37 -14.08
N ALA A 382 -13.06 24.15 -13.53
CA ALA A 382 -13.25 23.45 -12.26
C ALA A 382 -13.03 21.92 -12.32
N GLN A 383 -12.90 21.34 -13.52
CA GLN A 383 -12.71 19.90 -13.75
C GLN A 383 -11.31 19.56 -14.30
N LYS A 384 -10.47 20.57 -14.51
CA LYS A 384 -9.13 20.36 -15.08
C LYS A 384 -8.21 19.61 -14.13
N ILE A 385 -7.16 19.03 -14.70
CA ILE A 385 -5.94 18.68 -13.97
C ILE A 385 -5.08 19.94 -13.89
N CYS A 386 -4.72 20.35 -12.68
CA CYS A 386 -3.85 21.48 -12.40
C CYS A 386 -2.58 21.04 -11.68
N VAL A 387 -1.43 21.50 -12.14
CA VAL A 387 -0.10 21.17 -11.60
C VAL A 387 0.68 22.48 -11.38
N ARG A 388 0.67 22.98 -10.14
CA ARG A 388 1.45 24.14 -9.69
C ARG A 388 2.50 23.71 -8.68
N ASN A 389 3.44 22.90 -9.12
CA ASN A 389 4.43 22.24 -8.26
C ASN A 389 5.87 22.62 -8.66
N GLY A 390 6.15 23.92 -8.72
CA GLY A 390 7.45 24.44 -9.17
C GLY A 390 7.72 24.11 -10.65
N ASP A 391 8.86 23.46 -10.91
CA ASP A 391 9.30 23.09 -12.26
C ASP A 391 8.71 21.77 -12.78
N ALA A 392 7.80 21.14 -12.01
CA ALA A 392 7.16 19.88 -12.38
C ALA A 392 6.49 19.97 -13.76
N LYS A 393 6.58 18.89 -14.53
CA LYS A 393 5.97 18.79 -15.86
C LYS A 393 5.05 17.58 -15.92
N VAL A 394 4.08 17.66 -16.84
CA VAL A 394 3.17 16.55 -17.11
C VAL A 394 3.57 15.88 -18.41
N LEU A 395 3.79 14.56 -18.36
CA LEU A 395 3.84 13.71 -19.54
C LEU A 395 2.43 13.17 -19.81
N ASN A 396 1.80 13.65 -20.88
CA ASN A 396 0.62 12.99 -21.44
C ASN A 396 1.10 11.86 -22.36
N VAL A 397 0.74 10.62 -22.04
CA VAL A 397 1.15 9.46 -22.85
C VAL A 397 0.23 9.22 -24.06
N ASP A 398 -0.89 9.93 -24.17
CA ASP A 398 -1.83 9.88 -25.31
C ASP A 398 -2.47 8.50 -25.48
N ALA A 399 -2.84 7.86 -24.37
CA ALA A 399 -3.45 6.52 -24.35
C ALA A 399 -4.76 6.42 -25.16
N PRO A 400 -5.68 7.42 -25.17
CA PRO A 400 -6.88 7.37 -26.01
C PRO A 400 -6.58 7.23 -27.51
N ASN A 401 -5.41 7.73 -27.95
CA ASN A 401 -4.96 7.65 -29.34
C ASN A 401 -3.83 6.61 -29.51
N GLN A 402 -3.79 5.57 -28.67
CA GLN A 402 -2.83 4.47 -28.75
C GLN A 402 -1.37 4.94 -28.71
N PHE A 403 -1.07 5.92 -27.86
CA PHE A 403 0.28 6.46 -27.67
C PHE A 403 0.88 7.08 -28.94
N ALA A 404 0.03 7.58 -29.86
CA ALA A 404 0.47 8.12 -31.14
C ALA A 404 1.30 9.41 -30.98
N ASN A 405 0.89 10.31 -30.08
CA ASN A 405 1.52 11.62 -29.90
C ASN A 405 1.80 11.99 -28.43
N PRO A 406 2.59 11.19 -27.70
CA PRO A 406 2.96 11.51 -26.33
C PRO A 406 3.73 12.83 -26.27
N SER A 407 3.37 13.66 -25.29
CA SER A 407 3.84 15.04 -25.18
C SER A 407 4.12 15.43 -23.74
N VAL A 408 5.10 16.32 -23.56
CA VAL A 408 5.41 16.94 -22.27
C VAL A 408 4.93 18.38 -22.30
N ALA A 409 4.10 18.76 -21.36
CA ALA A 409 3.57 20.11 -21.27
C ALA A 409 3.45 20.59 -19.82
N SER A 410 3.57 21.90 -19.64
CA SER A 410 3.35 22.59 -18.36
C SER A 410 2.24 23.63 -18.48
N ALA A 411 2.26 24.46 -19.54
CA ALA A 411 1.33 25.58 -19.70
C ALA A 411 -0.18 25.19 -19.65
N PRO A 412 -0.65 24.07 -20.24
CA PRO A 412 -2.05 23.67 -20.12
C PRO A 412 -2.50 23.29 -18.70
N PHE A 413 -1.54 22.93 -17.84
CA PHE A 413 -1.76 22.46 -16.48
C PHE A 413 -1.44 23.53 -15.43
N ASP A 414 -0.89 24.69 -15.82
CA ASP A 414 -0.67 25.83 -14.93
C ASP A 414 -2.02 26.54 -14.67
N CYS A 415 -2.78 25.99 -13.73
CA CYS A 415 -4.08 26.47 -13.30
C CYS A 415 -4.28 26.25 -11.81
N GLU A 416 -5.35 26.80 -11.25
CA GLU A 416 -5.72 26.62 -9.85
C GLU A 416 -7.12 26.03 -9.73
N LEU A 417 -7.31 25.17 -8.74
CA LEU A 417 -8.61 24.68 -8.31
C LEU A 417 -8.94 25.20 -6.89
N PRO A 418 -10.22 25.32 -6.52
CA PRO A 418 -10.60 25.60 -5.13
C PRO A 418 -10.05 24.55 -4.19
N ARG A 419 -9.53 24.98 -3.03
CA ARG A 419 -9.03 24.08 -1.99
C ARG A 419 -10.17 23.28 -1.35
N LEU A 420 -9.95 21.99 -1.15
CA LEU A 420 -10.85 21.10 -0.44
C LEU A 420 -10.85 21.39 1.06
N PRO A 421 -12.01 21.32 1.72
CA PRO A 421 -12.10 21.48 3.16
C PRO A 421 -11.40 20.32 3.88
N ALA A 422 -10.96 20.56 5.12
CA ALA A 422 -10.46 19.49 5.95
C ALA A 422 -11.56 18.57 6.45
N VAL A 423 -11.22 17.27 6.50
CA VAL A 423 -12.09 16.25 7.10
C VAL A 423 -12.20 16.54 8.59
N GLN A 424 -13.43 16.50 9.11
CA GLN A 424 -13.70 16.70 10.53
C GLN A 424 -14.41 15.48 11.07
N LEU A 425 -13.70 14.69 11.88
CA LEU A 425 -14.31 13.63 12.64
C LEU A 425 -15.10 14.21 13.84
N PRO A 426 -16.16 13.54 14.30
CA PRO A 426 -16.80 13.88 15.57
C PRO A 426 -15.78 13.98 16.72
N GLU A 427 -15.92 14.96 17.62
CA GLU A 427 -14.96 15.22 18.74
C GLU A 427 -14.60 13.96 19.53
N LYS A 428 -15.56 13.05 19.73
CA LYS A 428 -15.36 11.78 20.44
C LYS A 428 -14.29 10.88 19.81
N LEU A 429 -14.01 11.00 18.52
CA LEU A 429 -12.95 10.25 17.84
C LEU A 429 -11.59 10.97 17.87
N ALA A 430 -11.59 12.29 18.05
CA ALA A 430 -10.39 13.12 18.05
C ALA A 430 -9.70 13.20 19.42
N GLU A 431 -10.44 12.92 20.51
CA GLU A 431 -9.94 13.00 21.91
C GLU A 431 -9.52 11.65 22.51
N LEU A 432 -9.85 10.53 21.85
CA LEU A 432 -9.32 9.20 22.21
C LEU A 432 -7.83 9.14 21.89
#